data_AF-A0A8K0D562-F1
#
_entry.id   AF-A0A8K0D562-F1
#
_cell.length_a   1.000
_cell.length_b   1.000
_cell.length_c   1.000
_cell.angle_alpha   90.00
_cell.angle_beta   90.00
_cell.angle_gamma   90.00
#
_symmetry.space_group_name_H-M   'P 1'
#
loop_
_entity.id
_entity.type
_entity.pdbx_description
1 polymer ?
#
loop_
_entity_poly.entity_id
_entity_poly.type
_entity_poly.pdbx_seq_one_letter_code
_entity_poly.pdbx_strand_id
1 'polypeptide(L)'
;MVREGAASEFRRITYEEQQEYIRQLADLSDSKSDVDEGQVDAEFIPQAAQHESSDVEDVFEDSENRIELEDENSTYNAENPENPAKVWKSLTPEEFEAYLGIITTAGVHHSKSKPTVDLWKTYANPLYRAIMGLTRFWSISRFLRFDNANNRADRLATDKAAAITDIYNLLNANLRSSYSRSDRLTVDE
;
A
#
# COMPACT_ATOMS: atom_id res chain seq x y z
N MET A 1 -18.42 -19.78 27.52
CA MET A 1 -17.25 -19.23 28.25
C MET A 1 -15.99 -19.64 27.48
N VAL A 2 -15.61 -18.87 26.47
CA VAL A 2 -14.37 -19.07 25.72
C VAL A 2 -13.37 -18.07 26.29
N ARG A 3 -12.20 -18.56 26.70
CA ARG A 3 -11.15 -17.74 27.32
C ARG A 3 -10.63 -16.74 26.28
N GLU A 4 -10.61 -15.46 26.62
CA GLU A 4 -9.88 -14.45 25.85
C GLU A 4 -8.38 -14.77 25.93
N GLY A 5 -7.89 -15.55 24.97
CA GLY A 5 -6.47 -15.80 24.79
C GLY A 5 -5.80 -14.57 24.21
N ALA A 6 -4.75 -14.09 24.87
CA ALA A 6 -3.95 -12.96 24.38
C ALA A 6 -3.38 -13.26 22.98
N ALA A 7 -3.21 -12.24 22.14
CA ALA A 7 -2.63 -12.36 20.78
C ALA A 7 -1.25 -13.08 20.71
N SER A 8 -0.59 -13.27 21.86
CA SER A 8 0.61 -14.09 22.00
C SER A 8 0.36 -15.60 21.88
N GLU A 9 -0.82 -16.11 22.23
CA GLU A 9 -1.17 -17.53 22.11
C GLU A 9 -1.47 -17.92 20.66
N PHE A 10 -1.96 -16.97 19.86
CA PHE A 10 -2.19 -17.14 18.41
C PHE A 10 -0.93 -17.48 17.61
N ARG A 11 0.25 -17.16 18.16
CA ARG A 11 1.56 -17.43 17.54
C ARG A 11 2.06 -18.87 17.75
N ARG A 12 1.37 -19.66 18.58
CA ARG A 12 1.77 -21.04 18.93
C ARG A 12 0.85 -22.12 18.37
N ILE A 13 -0.21 -21.73 17.68
CA ILE A 13 -1.20 -22.64 17.11
C ILE A 13 -0.90 -22.94 15.65
N THR A 14 -1.28 -24.14 15.22
CA THR A 14 -1.11 -24.62 13.84
C THR A 14 -2.07 -23.90 12.89
N TYR A 15 -1.78 -23.95 11.59
CA TYR A 15 -2.59 -23.28 10.56
C TYR A 15 -4.06 -23.72 10.56
N GLU A 16 -4.31 -25.00 10.85
CA GLU A 16 -5.66 -25.56 10.90
C GLU A 16 -6.46 -25.00 12.09
N GLU A 17 -5.82 -24.86 13.25
CA GLU A 17 -6.41 -24.24 14.45
C GLU A 17 -6.68 -22.74 14.25
N GLN A 18 -5.84 -22.05 13.48
CA GLN A 18 -6.08 -20.64 13.11
C GLN A 18 -7.33 -20.51 12.23
N GLN A 19 -7.54 -21.44 11.29
CA GLN A 19 -8.72 -21.42 10.41
C GLN A 19 -10.02 -21.67 11.16
N GLU A 20 -10.03 -22.60 12.14
CA GLU A 20 -11.22 -22.84 12.96
C GLU A 20 -11.57 -21.63 13.84
N TYR A 21 -10.57 -20.96 14.41
CA TYR A 21 -10.81 -19.75 15.21
C TYR A 21 -11.43 -18.63 14.36
N ILE A 22 -10.95 -18.43 13.13
CA ILE A 22 -11.49 -17.43 12.21
C ILE A 22 -12.95 -17.77 11.82
N ARG A 23 -13.28 -19.05 11.61
CA ARG A 23 -14.68 -19.46 11.36
C ARG A 23 -15.58 -19.18 12.57
N GLN A 24 -15.14 -19.53 13.77
CA GLN A 24 -15.93 -19.28 14.99
C GLN A 24 -16.21 -17.79 15.22
N LEU A 25 -15.27 -16.90 14.86
CA LEU A 25 -15.48 -15.46 14.92
C LEU A 25 -16.50 -14.95 13.88
N ALA A 26 -16.50 -15.51 12.68
CA ALA A 26 -17.48 -15.16 11.64
C ALA A 26 -18.90 -15.58 12.05
N ASP A 27 -19.05 -16.77 12.63
CA ASP A 27 -20.36 -17.25 13.13
C ASP A 27 -20.86 -16.41 14.33
N LEU A 28 -19.94 -15.87 15.14
CA LEU A 28 -20.27 -14.96 16.24
C LEU A 28 -20.71 -13.58 15.75
N SER A 29 -20.16 -13.07 14.64
CA SER A 29 -20.62 -11.79 14.08
C SER A 29 -22.04 -11.88 13.51
N ASP A 30 -22.40 -13.02 12.91
CA ASP A 30 -23.76 -13.25 12.40
C ASP A 30 -24.81 -13.39 13.52
N SER A 31 -24.38 -13.72 14.74
CA SER A 31 -25.28 -13.87 15.90
C SER A 31 -25.57 -12.57 16.67
N LYS A 32 -24.95 -11.44 16.30
CA LYS A 32 -24.99 -10.18 17.05
C LYS A 32 -25.66 -9.06 16.24
N SER A 33 -26.89 -9.32 15.78
CA SER A 33 -27.69 -8.36 15.01
C SER A 33 -28.73 -7.57 15.83
N ASP A 34 -28.66 -7.55 17.16
CA ASP A 34 -29.57 -6.75 17.99
C ASP A 34 -28.78 -5.77 18.87
N VAL A 35 -28.42 -4.61 18.33
CA VAL A 35 -28.01 -3.44 19.12
C VAL A 35 -28.84 -2.23 18.68
N ASP A 36 -29.59 -1.75 19.67
CA ASP A 36 -30.48 -0.59 19.73
C ASP A 36 -29.90 0.67 19.06
N GLU A 37 -30.61 1.21 18.07
CA GLU A 37 -30.29 2.47 17.38
C GLU A 37 -30.52 3.66 18.34
N GLY A 38 -29.49 3.98 19.13
CA GLY A 38 -29.40 5.24 19.84
C GLY A 38 -29.34 6.41 18.85
N GLN A 39 -30.25 7.36 19.05
CA GLN A 39 -30.47 8.60 18.28
C GLN A 39 -29.19 9.23 17.71
N VAL A 40 -29.11 9.28 16.38
CA VAL A 40 -28.07 9.99 15.63
C VAL A 40 -28.45 11.47 15.56
N ASP A 41 -27.63 12.34 16.14
CA ASP A 41 -27.81 13.79 16.00
C ASP A 41 -27.64 14.18 14.52
N ALA A 42 -28.72 14.66 13.92
CA ALA A 42 -28.89 14.85 12.47
C ALA A 42 -28.08 15.99 11.84
N GLU A 43 -27.03 16.51 12.50
CA GLU A 43 -26.27 17.68 12.03
C GLU A 43 -24.78 17.44 11.76
N PHE A 44 -24.23 16.23 11.98
CA PHE A 44 -22.86 15.94 11.55
C PHE A 44 -22.82 15.22 10.21
N ILE A 45 -22.91 16.00 9.13
CA ILE A 45 -22.51 15.55 7.80
C ILE A 45 -20.98 15.73 7.71
N PRO A 46 -20.17 14.65 7.62
CA PRO A 46 -18.74 14.80 7.41
C PRO A 46 -18.54 15.46 6.05
N GLN A 47 -17.89 16.62 6.04
CA GLN A 47 -17.56 17.36 4.82
C GLN A 47 -16.69 16.55 3.83
N ALA A 48 -16.11 15.43 4.29
CA ALA A 48 -15.36 14.48 3.47
C ALA A 48 -16.23 13.59 2.57
N ALA A 49 -17.54 13.46 2.82
CA ALA A 49 -18.43 12.68 1.97
C ALA A 49 -18.76 13.37 0.62
N GLN A 50 -18.21 14.57 0.38
CA GLN A 50 -18.37 15.34 -0.85
C GLN A 50 -17.11 15.39 -1.72
N HIS A 51 -16.01 14.70 -1.36
CA HIS A 51 -14.95 14.46 -2.33
C HIS A 51 -15.36 13.29 -3.20
N GLU A 52 -15.78 13.61 -4.42
CA GLU A 52 -16.08 12.67 -5.47
C GLU A 52 -14.87 11.73 -5.67
N SER A 53 -15.15 10.46 -5.93
CA SER A 53 -14.13 9.44 -6.24
C SER A 53 -13.27 9.77 -7.46
N SER A 54 -13.55 10.87 -8.16
CA SER A 54 -12.80 11.37 -9.32
C SER A 54 -11.39 11.85 -8.97
N ASP A 55 -11.18 12.41 -7.77
CA ASP A 55 -9.89 13.04 -7.42
C ASP A 55 -8.75 12.01 -7.23
N VAL A 56 -9.10 10.73 -7.04
CA VAL A 56 -8.13 9.65 -6.88
C VAL A 56 -7.68 9.08 -8.23
N GLU A 57 -8.55 9.11 -9.25
CA GLU A 57 -8.23 8.65 -10.60
C GLU A 57 -7.38 9.69 -11.36
N ASP A 58 -7.61 10.99 -11.12
CA ASP A 58 -6.92 12.09 -11.81
C ASP A 58 -5.41 12.18 -11.50
N VAL A 59 -4.94 11.65 -10.38
CA VAL A 59 -3.49 11.63 -10.04
C VAL A 59 -2.72 10.67 -10.96
N PHE A 60 -3.37 9.62 -11.47
CA PHE A 60 -2.72 8.59 -12.29
C PHE A 60 -2.74 8.90 -13.80
N GLU A 61 -3.54 9.86 -14.24
CA GLU A 61 -3.72 10.24 -15.66
C GLU A 61 -3.22 11.66 -16.01
N ASP A 62 -2.40 12.29 -15.16
CA ASP A 62 -1.80 13.57 -15.52
C ASP A 62 -0.79 13.42 -16.67
N SER A 63 -1.27 13.69 -17.88
CA SER A 63 -0.49 13.69 -19.12
C SER A 63 0.70 14.67 -19.09
N GLU A 64 0.67 15.68 -18.22
CA GLU A 64 1.75 16.64 -18.02
C GLU A 64 2.85 16.14 -17.07
N ASN A 65 2.64 15.02 -16.37
CA ASN A 65 3.67 14.38 -15.53
C ASN A 65 4.59 13.43 -16.34
N ARG A 66 4.55 13.51 -17.67
CA ARG A 66 5.42 12.72 -18.55
C ARG A 66 6.81 13.33 -18.59
N ILE A 67 7.64 12.96 -17.63
CA ILE A 67 9.05 13.35 -17.59
C ILE A 67 9.75 12.73 -18.80
N GLU A 68 10.33 13.55 -19.65
CA GLU A 68 11.29 13.10 -20.67
C GLU A 68 12.56 12.64 -19.95
N LEU A 69 12.57 11.40 -19.48
CA LEU A 69 13.77 10.76 -19.00
C LEU A 69 14.70 10.56 -20.20
N GLU A 70 15.97 10.93 -20.08
CA GLU A 70 16.99 10.40 -20.98
C GLU A 70 16.87 8.87 -20.92
N ASP A 71 16.41 8.27 -22.00
CA ASP A 71 16.12 6.84 -22.05
C ASP A 71 17.46 6.09 -21.91
N GLU A 72 17.88 5.77 -20.68
CA GLU A 72 19.03 4.90 -20.39
C GLU A 72 18.92 3.59 -21.20
N ASN A 73 17.67 3.16 -21.43
CA ASN A 73 17.33 2.05 -22.30
C ASN A 73 17.64 2.31 -23.78
N SER A 74 17.41 3.52 -24.30
CA SER A 74 17.74 3.89 -25.69
C SER A 74 19.24 3.83 -25.94
N THR A 75 20.05 4.39 -25.03
CA THR A 75 21.51 4.33 -25.10
C THR A 75 22.00 2.88 -25.02
N TYR A 76 21.48 2.09 -24.07
CA TYR A 76 21.81 0.66 -23.96
C TYR A 76 21.42 -0.13 -25.22
N ASN A 77 20.24 0.13 -25.79
CA ASN A 77 19.75 -0.56 -26.99
C ASN A 77 20.58 -0.21 -28.23
N ALA A 78 21.07 1.02 -28.33
CA ALA A 78 21.97 1.45 -29.40
C ALA A 78 23.35 0.78 -29.29
N GLU A 79 23.85 0.58 -28.07
CA GLU A 79 25.14 -0.07 -27.81
C GLU A 79 25.09 -1.61 -27.90
N ASN A 80 23.90 -2.22 -27.82
CA ASN A 80 23.73 -3.68 -27.79
C ASN A 80 22.60 -4.16 -28.75
N PRO A 81 22.75 -3.96 -30.07
CA PRO A 81 21.72 -4.30 -31.06
C PRO A 81 21.42 -5.80 -31.18
N GLU A 82 22.32 -6.65 -30.70
CA GLU A 82 22.16 -8.11 -30.66
C GLU A 82 21.24 -8.59 -29.53
N ASN A 83 20.99 -7.75 -28.53
CA ASN A 83 20.11 -8.05 -27.41
C ASN A 83 18.69 -7.54 -27.66
N PRO A 84 17.66 -8.20 -27.09
CA PRO A 84 16.31 -7.67 -27.14
C PRO A 84 16.26 -6.28 -26.48
N ALA A 85 15.66 -5.33 -27.19
CA ALA A 85 15.55 -3.94 -26.73
C ALA A 85 14.90 -3.89 -25.34
N LYS A 86 15.60 -3.27 -24.39
CA LYS A 86 15.01 -2.93 -23.10
C LYS A 86 14.03 -1.80 -23.32
N VAL A 87 12.78 -2.03 -22.98
CA VAL A 87 11.71 -1.02 -23.04
C VAL A 87 11.07 -0.98 -21.67
N TRP A 88 10.92 0.22 -21.11
CA TRP A 88 10.17 0.39 -19.87
C TRP A 88 8.71 0.04 -20.11
N LYS A 89 8.20 -0.92 -19.34
CA LYS A 89 6.77 -1.19 -19.28
C LYS A 89 6.14 -0.31 -18.21
N SER A 90 5.20 0.55 -18.60
CA SER A 90 4.40 1.35 -17.68
C SER A 90 3.75 0.48 -16.60
N LEU A 91 3.66 1.02 -15.39
CA LEU A 91 3.05 0.36 -14.24
C LEU A 91 1.53 0.50 -14.35
N THR A 92 0.79 -0.62 -14.32
CA THR A 92 -0.68 -0.60 -14.29
C THR A 92 -1.19 -0.58 -12.86
N PRO A 93 -2.45 -0.15 -12.61
CA PRO A 93 -3.05 -0.16 -11.28
C PRO A 93 -3.01 -1.55 -10.62
N GLU A 94 -3.35 -2.61 -11.35
CA GLU A 94 -3.37 -3.98 -10.82
C GLU A 94 -1.97 -4.47 -10.47
N GLU A 95 -0.97 -4.07 -11.26
CA GLU A 95 0.43 -4.39 -10.98
C GLU A 95 0.95 -3.62 -9.76
N PHE A 96 0.46 -2.40 -9.54
CA PHE A 96 0.77 -1.63 -8.33
C PHE A 96 0.10 -2.22 -7.08
N GLU A 97 -1.15 -2.65 -7.17
CA GLU A 97 -1.82 -3.40 -6.09
C GLU A 97 -1.09 -4.71 -5.76
N ALA A 98 -0.68 -5.44 -6.79
CA ALA A 98 0.15 -6.64 -6.65
C ALA A 98 1.49 -6.33 -5.93
N TYR A 99 2.13 -5.21 -6.27
CA TYR A 99 3.34 -4.74 -5.58
C TYR A 99 3.06 -4.45 -4.09
N LEU A 100 1.97 -3.76 -3.76
CA LEU A 100 1.55 -3.52 -2.36
C LEU A 100 1.26 -4.82 -1.62
N GLY A 101 0.68 -5.82 -2.29
CA GLY A 101 0.46 -7.16 -1.74
C GLY A 101 1.76 -7.84 -1.32
N ILE A 102 2.83 -7.69 -2.10
CA ILE A 102 4.16 -8.20 -1.75
C ILE A 102 4.73 -7.49 -0.52
N ILE A 103 4.65 -6.16 -0.47
CA ILE A 103 5.15 -5.37 0.66
C ILE A 103 4.41 -5.77 1.94
N THR A 104 3.09 -5.92 1.87
CA THR A 104 2.25 -6.37 2.98
C THR A 104 2.64 -7.79 3.43
N THR A 105 2.81 -8.71 2.48
CA THR A 105 3.25 -10.09 2.76
C THR A 105 4.63 -10.11 3.42
N ALA A 106 5.56 -9.29 2.95
CA ALA A 106 6.89 -9.14 3.57
C ALA A 106 6.82 -8.61 5.00
N GLY A 107 5.92 -7.68 5.28
CA GLY A 107 5.63 -7.18 6.63
C GLY A 107 5.13 -8.27 7.58
N VAL A 108 4.14 -9.05 7.13
CA VAL A 108 3.54 -10.17 7.90
C VAL A 108 4.59 -11.23 8.24
N HIS A 109 5.47 -11.57 7.29
CA HIS A 109 6.52 -12.56 7.51
C HIS A 109 7.79 -12.01 8.19
N HIS A 110 7.78 -10.75 8.62
CA HIS A 110 8.93 -10.07 9.23
C HIS A 110 10.20 -10.19 8.39
N SER A 111 10.05 -10.16 7.07
CA SER A 111 11.11 -10.41 6.10
C SER A 111 12.08 -9.23 5.90
N LYS A 112 11.98 -8.18 6.73
CA LYS A 112 12.74 -6.92 6.59
C LYS A 112 14.26 -7.08 6.56
N SER A 113 14.79 -8.09 7.26
CA SER A 113 16.23 -8.34 7.37
C SER A 113 16.76 -9.29 6.30
N LYS A 114 15.89 -9.85 5.45
CA LYS A 114 16.28 -10.81 4.43
C LYS A 114 16.61 -10.09 3.12
N PRO A 115 17.69 -10.50 2.42
CA PRO A 115 17.92 -10.05 1.07
C PRO A 115 16.69 -10.31 0.19
N THR A 116 16.31 -9.34 -0.65
CA THR A 116 15.15 -9.51 -1.54
C THR A 116 15.29 -10.74 -2.44
N VAL A 117 16.52 -11.06 -2.87
CA VAL A 117 16.81 -12.27 -3.66
C VAL A 117 16.34 -13.54 -2.96
N ASP A 118 16.49 -13.61 -1.63
CA ASP A 118 16.12 -14.78 -0.85
C ASP A 118 14.60 -14.95 -0.76
N LEU A 119 13.83 -13.86 -0.82
CA LEU A 119 12.37 -13.91 -0.85
C LEU A 119 11.84 -14.53 -2.14
N TRP A 120 12.62 -14.51 -3.23
CA TRP A 120 12.26 -15.13 -4.51
C TRP A 120 12.89 -16.52 -4.73
N LYS A 121 13.46 -17.14 -3.69
CA LYS A 121 13.98 -18.51 -3.79
C LYS A 121 12.87 -19.56 -3.66
N THR A 122 13.19 -20.78 -4.05
CA THR A 122 12.26 -21.93 -4.00
C THR A 122 11.79 -22.30 -2.60
N TYR A 123 12.63 -22.04 -1.59
CA TYR A 123 12.34 -22.31 -0.18
C TYR A 123 11.59 -21.17 0.53
N ALA A 124 11.43 -20.01 -0.13
CA ALA A 124 10.70 -18.88 0.43
C ALA A 124 9.20 -19.01 0.20
N ASN A 125 8.42 -18.05 0.72
CA ASN A 125 6.98 -18.06 0.53
C ASN A 125 6.67 -18.02 -1.00
N PRO A 126 5.92 -18.99 -1.53
CA PRO A 126 5.61 -19.06 -2.96
C PRO A 126 4.85 -17.82 -3.48
N LEU A 127 4.14 -17.09 -2.60
CA LEU A 127 3.38 -15.89 -2.97
C LEU A 127 4.25 -14.84 -3.66
N TYR A 128 5.50 -14.63 -3.23
CA TYR A 128 6.36 -13.61 -3.84
C TYR A 128 6.58 -13.85 -5.33
N ARG A 129 6.78 -15.11 -5.73
CA ARG A 129 7.00 -15.51 -7.13
C ARG A 129 5.69 -15.62 -7.91
N ALA A 130 4.60 -15.95 -7.24
CA ALA A 130 3.29 -16.04 -7.86
C ALA A 130 2.75 -14.66 -8.25
N ILE A 131 3.07 -13.62 -7.47
CA ILE A 131 2.59 -12.26 -7.69
C ILE A 131 3.38 -11.56 -8.81
N MET A 132 4.71 -11.48 -8.71
CA MET A 132 5.54 -10.93 -9.79
C MET A 132 6.98 -11.44 -9.76
N GLY A 133 7.72 -11.26 -10.85
CA GLY A 133 9.15 -11.60 -10.90
C GLY A 133 10.03 -10.64 -10.10
N LEU A 134 11.15 -11.14 -9.57
CA LEU A 134 12.12 -10.35 -8.78
C LEU A 134 12.60 -9.09 -9.50
N THR A 135 12.94 -9.22 -10.79
CA THR A 135 13.43 -8.09 -11.60
C THR A 135 12.37 -7.00 -11.71
N ARG A 136 11.09 -7.37 -11.91
CA ARG A 136 10.00 -6.39 -12.01
C ARG A 136 9.76 -5.70 -10.67
N PHE A 137 9.79 -6.45 -9.57
CA PHE A 137 9.71 -5.88 -8.22
C PHE A 137 10.81 -4.85 -7.96
N TRP A 138 12.06 -5.16 -8.31
CA TRP A 138 13.18 -4.22 -8.20
C TRP A 138 13.03 -3.00 -9.10
N SER A 139 12.59 -3.20 -10.34
CA SER A 139 12.29 -2.09 -11.26
C SER A 139 11.26 -1.14 -10.67
N ILE A 140 10.12 -1.64 -10.21
CA ILE A 140 9.08 -0.82 -9.58
C ILE A 140 9.63 -0.12 -8.34
N SER A 141 10.30 -0.85 -7.44
CA SER A 141 10.88 -0.29 -6.21
C SER A 141 11.86 0.86 -6.48
N ARG A 142 12.62 0.79 -7.58
CA ARG A 142 13.62 1.81 -7.94
C ARG A 142 12.99 3.06 -8.54
N PHE A 143 11.97 2.89 -9.37
CA PHE A 143 11.39 3.96 -10.18
C PHE A 143 10.07 4.52 -9.64
N LEU A 144 9.51 3.95 -8.57
CA LEU A 144 8.31 4.48 -7.92
C LEU A 144 8.56 5.91 -7.42
N ARG A 145 7.66 6.83 -7.80
CA ARG A 145 7.67 8.25 -7.40
C ARG A 145 6.27 8.66 -6.97
N PHE A 146 6.20 9.69 -6.15
CA PHE A 146 4.97 10.19 -5.53
C PHE A 146 4.82 11.71 -5.72
N ASP A 147 5.62 12.28 -6.61
CA ASP A 147 5.68 13.69 -6.96
C ASP A 147 5.70 13.87 -8.47
N ASN A 148 5.40 15.10 -8.91
CA ASN A 148 5.60 15.51 -10.30
C ASN A 148 6.98 16.16 -10.42
N ALA A 149 7.87 15.61 -11.25
CA ALA A 149 9.23 16.13 -11.33
C ALA A 149 9.32 17.52 -11.97
N ASN A 150 8.33 17.91 -12.78
CA ASN A 150 8.31 19.22 -13.45
C ASN A 150 8.12 20.37 -12.45
N ASN A 151 7.36 20.15 -11.37
CA ASN A 151 7.12 21.15 -10.33
C ASN A 151 8.01 20.98 -9.08
N ARG A 152 8.77 19.88 -9.02
CA ARG A 152 9.57 19.52 -7.84
C ARG A 152 10.60 20.58 -7.47
N ALA A 153 11.28 21.17 -8.45
CA ALA A 153 12.32 22.17 -8.22
C ALA A 153 11.77 23.43 -7.51
N ASP A 154 10.61 23.90 -7.94
CA ASP A 154 9.94 25.06 -7.35
C ASP A 154 9.40 24.74 -5.95
N ARG A 155 8.82 23.55 -5.78
CA ARG A 155 8.30 23.09 -4.48
C ARG A 155 9.39 22.91 -3.43
N LEU A 156 10.55 22.37 -3.81
CA LEU A 156 11.70 22.17 -2.92
C LEU A 156 12.17 23.47 -2.25
N ALA A 157 11.93 24.63 -2.85
CA ALA A 157 12.27 25.93 -2.26
C ALA A 157 11.44 26.24 -1.00
N THR A 158 10.22 25.68 -0.91
CA THR A 158 9.26 25.94 0.18
C THR A 158 9.02 24.71 1.06
N ASP A 159 9.07 23.53 0.48
CA ASP A 159 8.76 22.25 1.12
C ASP A 159 9.91 21.25 0.93
N LYS A 160 10.59 20.94 2.04
CA LYS A 160 11.69 19.96 2.05
C LYS A 160 11.22 18.53 1.80
N ALA A 161 9.95 18.23 2.04
CA ALA A 161 9.35 16.92 1.87
C ALA A 161 8.54 16.81 0.56
N ALA A 162 8.71 17.75 -0.39
CA ALA A 162 7.94 17.86 -1.62
C ALA A 162 7.76 16.53 -2.39
N ALA A 163 8.74 15.62 -2.32
CA ALA A 163 8.67 14.31 -2.97
C ALA A 163 7.59 13.36 -2.42
N ILE A 164 7.04 13.62 -1.22
CA ILE A 164 6.08 12.77 -0.52
C ILE A 164 4.89 13.53 0.07
N THR A 165 4.94 14.87 0.10
CA THR A 165 3.96 15.71 0.79
C THR A 165 2.53 15.45 0.36
N ASP A 166 2.29 15.21 -0.94
CA ASP A 166 0.94 15.04 -1.47
C ASP A 166 0.29 13.77 -0.94
N ILE A 167 1.02 12.64 -0.98
CA ILE A 167 0.55 11.38 -0.41
C ILE A 167 0.43 11.47 1.11
N TYR A 168 1.36 12.16 1.78
CA TYR A 168 1.29 12.36 3.22
C TYR A 168 0.01 13.12 3.62
N ASN A 169 -0.33 14.17 2.89
CA ASN A 169 -1.54 14.95 3.13
C ASN A 169 -2.80 14.14 2.83
N LEU A 170 -2.82 13.41 1.71
CA LEU A 170 -3.91 12.51 1.33
C LEU A 170 -4.15 11.46 2.42
N LEU A 171 -3.09 10.80 2.87
CA LEU A 171 -3.16 9.79 3.93
C LEU A 171 -3.71 10.40 5.23
N ASN A 172 -3.20 11.55 5.66
CA ASN A 172 -3.68 12.20 6.89
C ASN A 172 -5.13 12.67 6.79
N ALA A 173 -5.56 13.16 5.63
CA ALA A 173 -6.96 13.53 5.40
C ALA A 173 -7.86 12.30 5.57
N ASN A 174 -7.50 11.17 4.95
CA ASN A 174 -8.23 9.91 5.04
C ASN A 174 -8.24 9.33 6.47
N LEU A 175 -7.13 9.38 7.19
CA LEU A 175 -7.06 8.90 8.58
C LEU A 175 -7.94 9.77 9.51
N ARG A 176 -8.01 11.08 9.27
CA ARG A 176 -8.85 12.00 10.06
C ARG A 176 -10.34 11.82 9.78
N SER A 177 -10.72 11.54 8.55
CA SER A 177 -12.12 11.29 8.19
C SER A 177 -12.61 9.93 8.68
N SER A 178 -11.73 8.94 8.74
CA SER A 178 -12.09 7.56 9.07
C SER A 178 -12.25 7.29 10.57
N TYR A 179 -11.76 8.18 11.44
CA TYR A 179 -11.75 7.92 12.88
C TYR A 179 -12.06 9.17 13.71
N SER A 180 -13.08 9.06 14.57
CA SER A 180 -13.41 10.05 15.59
C SER A 180 -12.63 9.74 16.87
N ARG A 181 -11.88 10.72 17.37
CA ARG A 181 -11.03 10.56 18.55
C ARG A 181 -11.82 10.68 19.84
N SER A 182 -11.33 10.01 20.89
CA SER A 182 -11.76 10.20 22.28
C SER A 182 -10.93 11.28 22.99
N ASP A 183 -11.35 11.67 24.20
CA ASP A 183 -10.77 12.77 24.98
C ASP A 183 -9.34 12.53 25.46
N ARG A 184 -8.86 11.27 25.46
CA ARG A 184 -7.53 10.91 25.94
C ARG A 184 -6.60 10.62 24.77
N LEU A 185 -5.77 11.60 24.44
CA LEU A 185 -4.79 11.52 23.36
C LEU A 185 -3.37 11.49 23.92
N THR A 186 -2.51 10.73 23.25
CA THR A 186 -1.06 10.65 23.52
C THR A 186 -0.31 11.07 22.26
N VAL A 187 0.74 11.85 22.42
CA VAL A 187 1.65 12.27 21.35
C VAL A 187 3.05 11.80 21.72
N ASP A 188 3.71 11.12 20.78
CA ASP A 188 5.06 10.57 20.89
C ASP A 188 5.74 10.65 19.51
N GLU A 189 7.06 10.38 19.45
CA GLU A 189 7.89 10.46 18.22
C GLU A 189 8.12 9.10 17.51
#